data_AF-A0A7V5ZEY4-F1
#
_entry.id   AF-A0A7V5ZEY4-F1
#
_cell.length_a   1.000
_cell.length_b   1.000
_cell.length_c   1.000
_cell.angle_alpha   90.00
_cell.angle_beta   90.00
_cell.angle_gamma   90.00
#
_symmetry.space_group_name_H-M   'P 1'
#
loop_
_entity.id
_entity.type
_entity.pdbx_description
1 polymer ?
#
loop_
_entity_poly.entity_id
_entity_poly.type
_entity_poly.pdbx_seq_one_letter_code
_entity_poly.pdbx_strand_id
1 'polypeptide(L)' 'MLRVWWSGALPTTEVLQQLRVEAHRRGGFCVLERAPAEYRKALGAWDPVGGAAEVMRRLKAGFDPLGILAPGRFVEGL' A
#
# COMPACT_ATOMS: atom_id res chain seq x y z
N MET A 1 -6.37 11.10 -11.99
CA MET A 1 -6.26 9.84 -11.21
C MET A 1 -6.88 8.72 -12.02
N LEU A 2 -6.13 7.67 -12.34
CA LEU A 2 -6.63 6.48 -13.02
C LEU A 2 -6.95 5.41 -11.98
N ARG A 3 -8.12 4.77 -12.06
CA ARG A 3 -8.47 3.61 -11.24
C ARG A 3 -8.66 2.41 -12.16
N VAL A 4 -7.91 1.34 -11.88
CA VAL A 4 -7.96 0.10 -12.64
C VAL A 4 -8.78 -0.91 -11.86
N TRP A 5 -9.71 -1.54 -12.54
CA TRP A 5 -10.54 -2.61 -12.01
C TRP A 5 -10.32 -3.84 -12.87
N TRP A 6 -10.43 -5.02 -12.26
CA TRP A 6 -10.44 -6.29 -12.98
C TRP A 6 -11.79 -6.98 -12.77
N SER A 7 -12.20 -7.76 -13.75
CA SER A 7 -13.36 -8.65 -13.68
C SER A 7 -12.93 -10.02 -14.18
N GLY A 8 -13.31 -11.08 -13.48
CA GLY A 8 -12.84 -12.45 -13.75
C GLY A 8 -11.68 -12.88 -12.86
N ALA A 9 -10.62 -13.42 -13.46
CA ALA A 9 -9.46 -13.93 -12.73
C ALA A 9 -8.70 -12.82 -11.99
N LEU A 10 -8.18 -13.14 -10.80
CA LEU A 10 -7.37 -12.20 -10.04
C LEU A 10 -5.98 -12.03 -10.70
N PRO A 11 -5.45 -10.80 -10.82
CA PRO A 11 -4.13 -10.55 -11.39
C PRO A 11 -3.04 -11.14 -10.50
N THR A 12 -1.93 -11.60 -11.07
CA THR A 12 -0.82 -12.06 -10.22
C THR A 12 -0.14 -10.89 -9.52
N THR A 13 0.58 -11.17 -8.43
CA THR A 13 1.34 -10.18 -7.67
C THR A 13 2.37 -9.46 -8.55
N GLU A 14 2.98 -10.18 -9.49
CA GLU A 14 3.99 -9.66 -10.43
C GLU A 14 3.38 -8.60 -11.36
N VAL A 15 2.17 -8.83 -11.89
CA VAL A 15 1.46 -7.86 -12.73
C VAL A 15 1.17 -6.57 -11.94
N LEU A 16 0.75 -6.71 -10.68
CA LEU A 16 0.51 -5.55 -9.82
C LEU A 16 1.80 -4.79 -9.49
N GLN A 17 2.93 -5.48 -9.30
CA GLN A 17 4.24 -4.84 -9.13
C GLN A 17 4.67 -4.09 -10.39
N GLN A 18 4.45 -4.65 -11.57
CA GLN A 18 4.77 -3.99 -12.84
C GLN A 18 3.96 -2.69 -13.02
N LEU A 19 2.67 -2.68 -12.66
CA LEU A 19 1.85 -1.47 -12.68
C LEU A 19 2.43 -0.37 -11.80
N ARG A 20 2.92 -0.73 -10.61
CA ARG A 20 3.57 0.20 -9.69
C ARG A 20 4.89 0.74 -10.25
N VAL A 21 5.73 -0.11 -10.82
CA VAL A 21 6.96 0.31 -11.50
C VAL A 21 6.67 1.29 -12.64
N GLU A 22 5.66 0.99 -13.45
CA GLU A 22 5.28 1.87 -14.57
C GLU A 22 4.68 3.20 -14.09
N ALA A 23 3.91 3.19 -13.00
CA ALA A 23 3.44 4.42 -12.37
C ALA A 23 4.61 5.30 -11.90
N HIS A 24 5.59 4.72 -11.20
CA HIS A 24 6.79 5.42 -10.76
C HIS A 24 7.63 5.95 -11.91
N ARG A 25 7.78 5.19 -13.00
CA ARG A 25 8.49 5.62 -14.22
C ARG A 25 7.91 6.90 -14.81
N ARG A 26 6.62 7.16 -14.57
CA ARG A 26 5.89 8.35 -15.01
C ARG A 26 5.80 9.44 -13.93
N GLY A 27 6.50 9.28 -12.81
CA GLY A 27 6.45 10.20 -11.67
C GLY A 27 5.15 10.11 -10.86
N GLY A 28 4.36 9.04 -11.03
CA GLY A 28 3.13 8.79 -10.30
C GLY A 28 3.27 7.72 -9.21
N PHE A 29 2.14 7.41 -8.57
CA PHE A 29 2.05 6.40 -7.52
C PHE A 29 0.91 5.41 -7.83
N CYS A 30 1.04 4.18 -7.33
CA CYS A 30 0.09 3.09 -7.44
C CYS A 30 -0.26 2.53 -6.05
N VAL A 31 -1.49 2.82 -5.62
CA VAL A 31 -2.05 2.41 -4.32
C VAL A 31 -3.06 1.28 -4.50
N LEU A 32 -2.99 0.28 -3.62
CA LEU A 32 -3.91 -0.84 -3.63
C LEU A 32 -5.13 -0.54 -2.74
N GLU A 33 -6.17 0.03 -3.34
CA GLU A 33 -7.37 0.45 -2.61
C GLU A 33 -8.21 -0.72 -2.10
N ARG A 34 -8.49 -1.71 -2.97
CA ARG A 34 -9.29 -2.90 -2.64
C ARG A 34 -8.70 -4.14 -3.29
N ALA A 35 -8.35 -5.12 -2.45
CA ALA A 35 -7.86 -6.41 -2.88
C ALA A 35 -8.01 -7.45 -1.76
N PRO A 36 -7.97 -8.75 -2.10
CA PRO A 36 -7.75 -9.84 -1.15
C PRO A 36 -6.55 -9.59 -0.20
N ALA A 37 -6.59 -10.20 0.98
CA ALA A 37 -5.62 -9.92 2.04
C ALA A 37 -4.19 -10.35 1.66
N GLU A 38 -4.07 -11.38 0.82
CA GLU A 38 -2.81 -11.91 0.30
C GLU A 38 -2.03 -10.83 -0.48
N TYR A 39 -2.71 -10.08 -1.34
CA TYR A 39 -2.05 -8.99 -2.08
C TYR A 39 -1.54 -7.89 -1.16
N ARG A 40 -2.33 -7.51 -0.14
CA ARG A 40 -1.91 -6.48 0.81
C ARG A 40 -0.70 -6.94 1.63
N LYS A 41 -0.63 -8.22 1.99
CA LYS A 41 0.55 -8.82 2.67
C LYS A 41 1.79 -8.82 1.78
N ALA A 42 1.63 -9.13 0.49
CA ALA A 42 2.75 -9.24 -0.45
C ALA A 42 3.24 -7.88 -0.98
N LEU A 43 2.35 -6.91 -1.16
CA LEU A 43 2.63 -5.64 -1.86
C LEU A 43 2.57 -4.40 -0.96
N GLY A 44 1.96 -4.51 0.22
CA GLY A 44 1.51 -3.35 0.98
C GLY A 44 0.31 -2.65 0.34
N ALA A 45 -0.47 -1.93 1.15
CA ALA A 45 -1.56 -1.11 0.64
C ALA A 45 -1.05 0.16 -0.06
N TRP A 46 0.00 0.74 0.50
CA TRP A 46 0.60 2.00 0.05
C TRP A 46 1.74 1.74 -0.95
N ASP A 47 2.04 2.76 -1.74
CA ASP A 47 3.35 2.86 -2.40
C ASP A 47 4.44 3.20 -1.37
N PRO A 48 5.74 3.10 -1.71
CA PRO A 48 6.81 3.60 -0.85
C PRO A 48 6.56 5.05 -0.44
N VAL A 49 6.27 5.25 0.84
CA VAL A 49 6.01 6.58 1.42
C VAL A 49 7.30 7.35 1.69
N GLY A 50 8.47 6.71 1.52
CA GLY A 50 9.79 7.33 1.60
C GLY A 50 9.98 8.13 2.89
N GLY A 51 10.46 9.38 2.76
CA GLY A 51 10.70 10.26 3.91
C GLY A 51 9.46 10.58 4.76
N ALA A 52 8.23 10.34 4.24
CA ALA A 52 7.01 10.55 5.02
C ALA A 52 6.73 9.41 6.01
N ALA A 53 7.41 8.26 5.90
CA ALA A 53 7.22 7.11 6.79
C ALA A 53 7.41 7.48 8.27
N GLU A 54 8.41 8.31 8.54
CA GLU A 54 8.74 8.74 9.91
C GLU A 54 7.67 9.64 10.52
N VAL A 55 7.12 10.57 9.73
CA VAL A 55 6.02 11.43 10.18
C VAL A 55 4.79 10.58 10.49
N MET A 56 4.45 9.63 9.61
CA MET A 56 3.30 8.76 9.81
C MET A 56 3.47 7.83 11.02
N ARG A 57 4.69 7.30 11.27
CA ARG A 57 5.02 6.55 12.49
C ARG A 57 4.79 7.36 13.75
N ARG A 58 5.27 8.60 13.79
CA ARG A 58 5.09 9.49 14.96
C ARG A 58 3.62 9.81 15.21
N LEU A 59 2.86 10.05 14.14
CA LEU A 59 1.41 10.22 14.24
C LEU A 59 0.74 8.96 14.80
N LYS A 60 1.05 7.78 14.25
CA LYS A 60 0.51 6.49 14.75
C LYS A 60 0.83 6.28 16.22
N ALA A 61 2.06 6.55 16.65
CA ALA A 61 2.48 6.42 18.05
C ALA A 61 1.74 7.39 18.98
N GLY A 62 1.46 8.62 18.54
CA GLY A 62 0.72 9.61 19.33
C GLY A 62 -0.77 9.29 19.47
N PHE A 63 -1.40 8.79 18.40
CA PHE A 63 -2.85 8.54 18.37
C PHE A 63 -3.24 7.09 18.73
N ASP A 64 -2.34 6.13 18.55
CA ASP A 64 -2.55 4.72 18.85
C ASP A 64 -1.34 4.13 19.58
N PRO A 65 -1.07 4.58 20.81
CA PRO A 65 0.09 4.14 21.60
C PRO A 65 0.04 2.65 21.95
N LEU A 66 -1.14 2.03 21.92
CA LEU A 66 -1.33 0.60 22.19
C LEU A 66 -1.29 -0.26 20.91
N GLY A 67 -1.20 0.34 19.73
CA GLY A 67 -1.14 -0.38 18.46
C GLY A 67 -2.41 -1.18 18.13
N ILE A 68 -3.56 -0.81 18.67
CA ILE A 68 -4.81 -1.56 18.51
C ILE A 68 -5.54 -1.22 17.21
N LEU A 69 -5.24 -0.06 16.61
CA LEU A 69 -5.84 0.38 15.37
C LEU A 69 -5.04 -0.15 14.19
N ALA A 70 -5.66 -1.08 13.45
CA ALA A 70 -5.12 -1.65 12.21
C ALA A 70 -3.72 -2.28 12.38
N PRO A 71 -3.54 -3.26 13.30
CA PRO A 71 -2.23 -3.84 13.60
C PRO A 71 -1.61 -4.55 12.39
N GLY A 72 -0.40 -4.14 12.01
CA GLY A 72 0.36 -4.73 10.91
C GLY A 72 -0.16 -4.35 9.52
N ARG A 73 -0.95 -3.28 9.41
CA ARG A 73 -1.68 -2.88 8.18
C ARG A 73 -1.38 -1.44 7.77
N PHE A 74 -0.72 -0.68 8.63
CA PHE A 74 -0.29 0.68 8.39
C PHE A 74 1.13 0.71 7.83
N VAL A 75 1.61 1.91 7.54
CA VAL A 75 2.92 2.24 6.96
C VAL A 75 4.00 1.21 7.30
N GLU A 76 4.59 0.59 6.28
CA GLU A 76 5.72 -0.36 6.44
C GLU A 76 5.47 -1.52 7.44
N GLY A 77 4.20 -1.89 7.68
CA GLY A 77 3.83 -2.98 8.59
C GLY A 77 3.55 -2.55 10.03
N LEU A 78 3.35 -1.25 10.29
CA LEU A 78 2.87 -0.70 11.56
C LEU A 78 1.36 -0.83 11.79
#